data_AF-A0A165WVA4-F1
#
_entry.id   AF-A0A165WVA4-F1
#
_cell.length_a   1.000
_cell.length_b   1.000
_cell.length_c   1.000
_cell.angle_alpha   90.00
_cell.angle_beta   90.00
_cell.angle_gamma   90.00
#
_symmetry.space_group_name_H-M   'P 1'
#
loop_
_entity.id
_entity.type
_entity.pdbx_description
1 polymer ?
#
loop_
_entity_poly.entity_id
_entity_poly.type
_entity_poly.pdbx_seq_one_letter_code
_entity_poly.pdbx_strand_id
1 'polypeptide(L)'
;CFAAERSLAEHGEDDGLRCAHCRPSIPFDEVKEKQRFLEHMGAHILYDLSIDRASQPCGLCLQPSPACRIFLKKGRGKDAALSVDMKRSACPNLIKFSYGSASQSSDSAPCSNHPIHCDLCPSSAPAVWPYNWEHHHQHEHPNAPVLAPDEDPSHLEPFERQKLKQIWDSR
;
A
#
# COMPACT_ATOMS: atom_id res chain seq x y z
N CYS A 1 2.77 -32.38 29.78
CA CYS A 1 3.23 -31.00 30.00
C CYS A 1 4.67 -30.87 29.51
N PHE A 2 4.87 -30.33 28.31
CA PHE A 2 6.18 -29.85 27.86
C PHE A 2 6.02 -28.37 27.61
N ALA A 3 6.48 -27.55 28.56
CA ALA A 3 6.65 -26.12 28.36
C ALA A 3 7.92 -25.95 27.52
N ALA A 4 7.76 -25.60 26.24
CA ALA A 4 8.87 -25.13 25.43
C ALA A 4 9.08 -23.65 25.75
N GLU A 5 10.15 -23.36 26.48
CA GLU A 5 10.67 -22.02 26.67
C GLU A 5 11.03 -21.46 25.29
N ARG A 6 10.24 -20.52 24.81
CA ARG A 6 10.54 -19.80 23.57
C ARG A 6 11.55 -18.73 23.94
N SER A 7 12.83 -19.05 23.77
CA SER A 7 13.92 -18.07 23.84
C SER A 7 13.53 -16.83 23.05
N LEU A 8 13.54 -15.69 23.74
CA LEU A 8 13.43 -14.38 23.14
C LEU A 8 14.61 -14.25 22.17
N ALA A 9 14.34 -14.41 20.88
CA ALA A 9 15.32 -14.11 19.85
C ALA A 9 15.69 -12.63 20.00
N GLU A 10 16.97 -12.42 20.25
CA GLU A 10 17.63 -11.13 20.30
C GLU A 10 17.38 -10.39 18.98
N HIS A 11 16.93 -9.14 19.08
CA HIS A 11 16.77 -8.23 17.95
C HIS A 11 18.15 -7.93 17.33
N GLY A 12 18.55 -8.66 16.28
CA GLY A 12 19.49 -8.15 15.27
C GLY A 12 18.72 -7.22 14.32
N GLU A 13 19.07 -5.94 14.18
CA GLU A 13 20.13 -5.39 13.32
C GLU A 13 19.93 -5.75 11.82
N ASP A 14 19.35 -4.78 11.09
CA ASP A 14 19.23 -4.64 9.62
C ASP A 14 18.15 -5.45 8.85
N ASP A 15 16.86 -5.15 9.09
CA ASP A 15 15.75 -5.63 8.25
C ASP A 15 15.11 -4.49 7.44
N GLY A 16 15.84 -3.97 6.45
CA GLY A 16 15.30 -3.04 5.45
C GLY A 16 14.08 -3.58 4.70
N LEU A 17 13.40 -2.72 3.94
CA LEU A 17 12.22 -3.10 3.16
C LEU A 17 12.62 -4.05 2.03
N ARG A 18 11.82 -5.10 1.81
CA ARG A 18 12.12 -6.12 0.79
C ARG A 18 10.90 -6.44 -0.04
N CYS A 19 11.10 -6.59 -1.35
CA CYS A 19 10.10 -7.17 -2.24
C CYS A 19 10.31 -8.69 -2.36
N ALA A 20 9.36 -9.48 -1.84
CA ALA A 20 9.38 -10.94 -1.93
C ALA A 20 8.95 -11.48 -3.31
N HIS A 21 8.48 -10.61 -4.21
CA HIS A 21 7.99 -10.99 -5.54
C HIS A 21 9.07 -10.87 -6.62
N CYS A 22 10.13 -10.10 -6.38
CA CYS A 22 11.31 -10.05 -7.25
C CYS A 22 12.26 -11.22 -6.96
N ARG A 23 12.91 -11.73 -8.01
CA ARG A 23 14.00 -12.70 -7.90
C ARG A 23 15.21 -12.22 -8.72
N PRO A 24 16.34 -11.88 -8.08
CA PRO A 24 16.57 -11.86 -6.63
C PRO A 24 15.71 -10.81 -5.89
N SER A 25 15.55 -10.97 -4.57
CA SER A 25 14.86 -9.96 -3.75
C SER A 25 15.60 -8.63 -3.81
N ILE A 26 14.88 -7.55 -4.06
CA ILE A 26 15.44 -6.18 -4.08
C ILE A 26 15.35 -5.60 -2.67
N PRO A 27 16.47 -5.23 -2.03
CA PRO A 27 16.47 -4.54 -0.75
C PRO A 27 16.28 -3.02 -0.95
N PHE A 28 15.63 -2.38 0.01
CA PHE A 28 15.44 -0.94 0.06
C PHE A 28 15.76 -0.42 1.47
N ASP A 29 16.43 0.73 1.56
CA ASP A 29 16.66 1.41 2.83
C ASP A 29 15.34 1.96 3.36
N GLU A 30 14.90 1.47 4.52
CA GLU A 30 13.61 1.83 5.11
C GLU A 30 13.50 3.31 5.52
N VAL A 31 14.61 4.04 5.62
CA VAL A 31 14.65 5.46 5.97
C VAL A 31 14.64 6.33 4.71
N LYS A 32 15.49 6.00 3.74
CA LYS A 32 15.80 6.84 2.57
C LYS A 32 14.96 6.50 1.35
N GLU A 33 14.50 5.26 1.22
CA GLU A 33 13.93 4.73 -0.03
C GLU A 33 12.46 4.34 0.07
N LYS A 34 11.74 4.81 1.09
CA LYS A 34 10.30 4.52 1.30
C LYS A 34 9.44 4.81 0.06
N GLN A 35 9.70 5.93 -0.60
CA GLN A 35 8.92 6.33 -1.78
C GLN A 35 9.25 5.45 -2.99
N ARG A 36 10.54 5.16 -3.20
CA ARG A 36 10.99 4.19 -4.22
C ARG A 36 10.41 2.80 -3.98
N PHE A 37 10.28 2.40 -2.72
CA PHE A 37 9.60 1.16 -2.35
C PHE A 37 8.12 1.19 -2.74
N LEU A 38 7.38 2.26 -2.42
CA LEU A 38 5.97 2.41 -2.84
C LEU A 38 5.81 2.39 -4.37
N GLU A 39 6.70 3.04 -5.11
CA GLU A 39 6.71 3.00 -6.57
C GLU A 39 6.94 1.58 -7.10
N HIS A 40 7.91 0.86 -6.52
CA HIS A 40 8.21 -0.50 -6.88
C HIS A 40 7.01 -1.44 -6.64
N MET A 41 6.38 -1.35 -5.46
CA MET A 41 5.19 -2.16 -5.14
C MET A 41 3.99 -1.75 -6.01
N GLY A 42 3.82 -0.47 -6.30
CA GLY A 42 2.79 0.05 -7.21
C GLY A 42 2.97 -0.50 -8.63
N ALA A 43 4.20 -0.56 -9.14
CA ALA A 43 4.52 -1.14 -10.43
C ALA A 43 4.14 -2.63 -10.51
N HIS A 44 4.38 -3.41 -9.44
CA HIS A 44 3.89 -4.79 -9.36
C HIS A 44 2.36 -4.86 -9.47
N ILE A 45 1.61 -4.06 -8.70
CA ILE A 45 0.14 -4.09 -8.73
C ILE A 45 -0.41 -3.80 -10.13
N LEU A 46 0.23 -2.89 -10.88
CA LEU A 46 -0.26 -2.48 -12.20
C LEU A 46 0.16 -3.39 -13.34
N TYR A 47 1.35 -3.99 -13.27
CA TYR A 47 1.97 -4.62 -14.44
C TYR A 47 2.44 -6.07 -14.24
N ASP A 48 2.44 -6.57 -13.00
CA ASP A 48 2.73 -7.97 -12.72
C ASP A 48 1.48 -8.83 -12.95
N LEU A 49 1.50 -9.62 -14.03
CA LEU A 49 0.38 -10.51 -14.38
C LEU A 49 0.12 -11.61 -13.35
N SER A 50 1.05 -11.85 -12.42
CA SER A 50 0.85 -12.82 -11.33
C SER A 50 0.09 -12.24 -10.13
N ILE A 51 -0.12 -10.92 -10.09
CA ILE A 51 -0.81 -10.23 -9.01
C ILE A 51 -2.29 -10.08 -9.36
N ASP A 52 -3.14 -10.76 -8.60
CA ASP A 52 -4.58 -10.62 -8.71
C ASP A 52 -5.06 -9.36 -7.97
N ARG A 53 -5.44 -8.32 -8.71
CA ARG A 53 -6.01 -7.07 -8.14
C ARG A 53 -7.38 -7.27 -7.50
N ALA A 54 -8.15 -8.28 -7.91
CA ALA A 54 -9.44 -8.58 -7.30
C ALA A 54 -9.30 -9.05 -5.84
N SER A 55 -8.14 -9.63 -5.50
CA SER A 55 -7.78 -9.99 -4.13
C SER A 55 -7.50 -8.78 -3.22
N GLN A 56 -7.55 -7.56 -3.76
CA GLN A 56 -7.24 -6.30 -3.06
C GLN A 56 -5.87 -6.37 -2.33
N PRO A 57 -4.77 -6.65 -3.05
CA PRO A 57 -3.46 -6.89 -2.45
C PRO A 57 -2.93 -5.66 -1.71
N CYS A 58 -2.22 -5.88 -0.61
CA CYS A 58 -1.62 -4.79 0.15
C CYS A 58 -0.55 -4.05 -0.67
N GLY A 59 -0.63 -2.71 -0.73
CA GLY A 59 0.34 -1.85 -1.41
C GLY A 59 1.78 -1.87 -0.88
N LEU A 60 2.07 -2.60 0.21
CA LEU A 60 3.42 -2.73 0.78
C LEU A 60 4.00 -4.14 0.68
N CYS A 61 3.17 -5.18 0.61
CA CYS A 61 3.66 -6.57 0.61
C CYS A 61 2.92 -7.51 -0.35
N LEU A 62 1.93 -7.00 -1.08
CA LEU A 62 1.10 -7.70 -2.06
C LEU A 62 0.33 -8.92 -1.53
N GLN A 63 0.32 -9.15 -0.21
CA GLN A 63 -0.54 -10.15 0.39
C GLN A 63 -2.01 -9.74 0.18
N PRO A 64 -2.87 -10.70 -0.19
CA PRO A 64 -4.28 -10.42 -0.46
C PRO A 64 -5.03 -9.99 0.82
N SER A 65 -6.11 -9.25 0.66
CA SER A 65 -7.07 -9.04 1.76
C SER A 65 -7.80 -10.36 2.02
N PRO A 66 -8.02 -10.79 3.28
CA PRO A 66 -7.77 -10.08 4.55
C PRO A 66 -6.42 -10.38 5.22
N ALA A 67 -5.49 -11.09 4.56
CA ALA A 67 -4.25 -11.56 5.17
C ALA A 67 -3.32 -10.42 5.64
N CYS A 68 -3.37 -9.27 4.95
CA CYS A 68 -2.69 -8.05 5.37
C CYS A 68 -3.66 -6.87 5.40
N ARG A 69 -3.73 -6.16 6.53
CA ARG A 69 -4.67 -5.04 6.73
C ARG A 69 -3.94 -3.83 7.27
N ILE A 70 -4.15 -2.71 6.58
CA ILE A 70 -3.68 -1.38 7.00
C ILE A 70 -4.87 -0.63 7.55
N PHE A 71 -4.70 0.02 8.69
CA PHE A 71 -5.72 0.88 9.29
C PHE A 71 -5.20 2.31 9.36
N LEU A 72 -6.10 3.27 9.17
CA LEU A 72 -5.78 4.68 9.26
C LEU A 72 -6.24 5.26 10.57
N LYS A 73 -5.53 6.30 11.01
CA LYS A 73 -5.95 7.17 12.09
C LYS A 73 -5.78 8.61 11.68
N LYS A 74 -6.70 9.45 12.13
CA LYS A 74 -6.57 10.90 12.07
C LYS A 74 -5.72 11.36 13.26
N GLY A 75 -4.80 12.30 13.02
CA GLY A 75 -4.05 12.93 14.11
C GLY A 75 -4.96 13.76 15.04
N ARG A 76 -4.36 14.42 16.04
CA ARG A 76 -5.10 15.31 16.96
C ARG A 76 -5.23 16.71 16.36
N GLY A 77 -6.44 17.27 16.38
CA GLY A 77 -6.75 18.62 15.88
C GLY A 77 -7.67 18.62 14.66
N LYS A 78 -8.25 19.78 14.35
CA LYS A 78 -9.21 19.95 13.25
C LYS A 78 -8.58 19.63 11.89
N ASP A 79 -7.34 20.08 11.70
CA ASP A 79 -6.57 20.00 10.45
C ASP A 79 -5.55 18.85 10.46
N ALA A 80 -5.75 17.87 11.34
CA ALA A 80 -4.80 16.79 11.49
C ALA A 80 -4.81 15.85 10.28
N ALA A 81 -3.64 15.62 9.71
CA ALA A 81 -3.45 14.71 8.58
C ALA A 81 -3.79 13.26 8.96
N LEU A 82 -4.19 12.48 7.96
CA LEU A 82 -4.27 11.04 8.05
C LEU A 82 -2.87 10.43 8.15
N SER A 83 -2.79 9.31 8.86
CA SER A 83 -1.57 8.52 8.98
C SER A 83 -1.93 7.05 9.18
N VAL A 84 -0.99 6.16 8.87
CA VAL A 84 -1.12 4.74 9.19
C VAL A 84 -1.15 4.54 10.71
N ASP A 85 -2.13 3.80 11.19
CA ASP A 85 -2.17 3.33 12.56
C ASP A 85 -1.21 2.15 12.73
N MET A 86 0.04 2.48 13.06
CA MET A 86 1.13 1.51 13.27
C MET A 86 0.85 0.49 14.38
N LYS A 87 -0.11 0.74 15.28
CA LYS A 87 -0.45 -0.20 16.36
C LYS A 87 -1.50 -1.21 15.93
N ARG A 88 -2.45 -0.79 15.10
CA ARG A 88 -3.57 -1.62 14.65
C ARG A 88 -3.25 -2.35 13.34
N SER A 89 -2.37 -1.80 12.52
CA SER A 89 -1.96 -2.38 11.24
C SER A 89 -0.94 -3.48 11.43
N ALA A 90 -1.00 -4.50 10.58
CA ALA A 90 -0.02 -5.58 10.54
C ALA A 90 0.40 -5.83 9.08
N CYS A 91 1.67 -5.59 8.79
CA CYS A 91 2.29 -5.84 7.49
C CYS A 91 3.78 -6.12 7.70
N PRO A 92 4.38 -7.08 6.98
CA PRO A 92 5.83 -7.33 7.07
C PRO A 92 6.68 -6.13 6.62
N ASN A 93 6.14 -5.29 5.73
CA ASN A 93 6.78 -4.07 5.23
C ASN A 93 6.11 -2.80 5.79
N LEU A 94 5.63 -2.84 7.04
CA LEU A 94 4.87 -1.73 7.63
C LEU A 94 5.77 -0.51 7.88
N ILE A 95 5.52 0.58 7.16
CA ILE A 95 6.34 1.79 7.21
C ILE A 95 5.55 3.06 7.51
N LYS A 96 6.26 4.05 8.07
CA LYS A 96 5.78 5.43 8.19
C LYS A 96 6.27 6.25 7.02
N PHE A 97 5.35 6.79 6.22
CA PHE A 97 5.63 7.72 5.13
C PHE A 97 4.73 8.96 5.22
N SER A 98 5.11 10.02 4.51
CA SER A 98 4.33 11.25 4.42
C SER A 98 3.09 11.01 3.55
N TYR A 99 1.90 11.20 4.13
CA TYR A 99 0.64 11.04 3.40
C TYR A 99 0.53 12.01 2.23
N GLY A 100 0.85 13.28 2.45
CA GLY A 100 0.77 14.31 1.40
C GLY A 100 1.72 14.03 0.23
N SER A 101 2.88 13.45 0.50
CA SER A 101 3.83 13.06 -0.54
C SER A 101 3.34 11.82 -1.29
N ALA A 102 2.81 10.82 -0.58
CA ALA A 102 2.31 9.59 -1.19
C ALA A 102 0.94 9.75 -1.88
N SER A 103 0.21 10.84 -1.61
CA SER A 103 -1.04 11.16 -2.29
C SER A 103 -0.84 11.91 -3.61
N GLN A 104 0.40 12.22 -3.99
CA GLN A 104 0.69 12.99 -5.19
C GLN A 104 1.75 12.25 -6.02
N SER A 105 1.45 12.05 -7.30
CA SER A 105 2.45 11.58 -8.25
C SER A 105 3.29 12.75 -8.77
N SER A 106 4.61 12.59 -8.77
CA SER A 106 5.55 13.62 -9.22
C SER A 106 6.78 13.00 -9.92
N ASP A 107 7.62 13.84 -10.54
CA ASP A 107 8.84 13.37 -11.22
C ASP A 107 9.82 12.63 -10.32
N SER A 108 9.95 13.03 -9.06
CA SER A 108 10.81 12.36 -8.08
C SER A 108 10.12 11.22 -7.34
N ALA A 109 8.79 11.10 -7.47
CA ALA A 109 7.97 10.15 -6.74
C ALA A 109 6.71 9.79 -7.55
N PRO A 110 6.81 9.01 -8.63
CA PRO A 110 5.71 8.80 -9.58
C PRO A 110 4.73 7.71 -9.09
N CYS A 111 4.24 7.81 -7.86
CA CYS A 111 3.30 6.85 -7.29
C CYS A 111 2.36 7.54 -6.30
N SER A 112 1.07 7.48 -6.60
CA SER A 112 -0.03 7.95 -5.76
C SER A 112 -0.73 6.81 -5.01
N ASN A 113 -0.20 5.59 -5.06
CA ASN A 113 -0.77 4.44 -4.34
C ASN A 113 -0.49 4.53 -2.84
N HIS A 114 -1.43 5.08 -2.09
CA HIS A 114 -1.38 5.25 -0.65
C HIS A 114 -2.69 4.76 -0.03
N PRO A 115 -2.72 4.26 1.22
CA PRO A 115 -3.96 3.75 1.78
C PRO A 115 -4.98 4.88 1.96
N ILE A 116 -6.25 4.63 1.66
CA ILE A 116 -7.34 5.60 1.77
C ILE A 116 -8.53 4.99 2.53
N HIS A 117 -9.38 5.86 3.07
CA HIS A 117 -10.66 5.44 3.61
C HIS A 117 -11.69 5.35 2.47
N CYS A 118 -12.50 4.30 2.46
CA CYS A 118 -13.69 4.24 1.60
C CYS A 118 -14.88 4.79 2.40
N ASP A 119 -15.50 5.87 1.94
CA ASP A 119 -16.58 6.54 2.67
C ASP A 119 -17.90 5.76 2.71
N LEU A 120 -18.01 4.72 1.87
CA LEU A 120 -19.12 3.76 1.89
C LEU A 120 -18.88 2.61 2.90
N CYS A 121 -17.64 2.42 3.34
CA CYS A 121 -17.29 1.45 4.37
C CYS A 121 -17.52 2.01 5.78
N PRO A 122 -17.73 1.15 6.79
CA PRO A 122 -17.71 1.56 8.18
C PRO A 122 -16.37 2.22 8.55
N SER A 123 -16.39 3.24 9.41
CA SER A 123 -15.16 3.95 9.85
C SER A 123 -14.10 3.07 10.52
N SER A 124 -14.49 1.88 10.97
CA SER A 124 -13.59 0.87 11.54
C SER A 124 -12.95 -0.05 10.50
N ALA A 125 -13.33 0.03 9.22
CA ALA A 125 -12.84 -0.82 8.15
C ALA A 125 -11.34 -0.60 7.88
N PRO A 126 -10.64 -1.61 7.33
CA PRO A 126 -9.29 -1.41 6.83
C PRO A 126 -9.27 -0.42 5.65
N ALA A 127 -8.12 0.19 5.43
CA ALA A 127 -7.88 1.09 4.32
C ALA A 127 -7.87 0.32 2.98
N VAL A 128 -8.28 1.01 1.93
CA VAL A 128 -8.24 0.54 0.55
C VAL A 128 -7.02 1.17 -0.14
N TRP A 129 -6.40 0.45 -1.08
CA TRP A 129 -5.35 1.01 -1.92
C TRP A 129 -5.95 1.52 -3.23
N PRO A 130 -5.66 2.76 -3.68
CA PRO A 130 -6.23 3.39 -4.87
C PRO A 130 -6.17 2.50 -6.11
N TYR A 131 -5.05 1.79 -6.33
CA TYR A 131 -4.92 0.89 -7.48
C TYR A 131 -5.82 -0.34 -7.42
N ASN A 132 -6.40 -0.65 -6.26
CA ASN A 132 -7.38 -1.72 -6.10
C ASN A 132 -8.81 -1.18 -5.96
N TRP A 133 -9.00 0.14 -6.01
CA TRP A 133 -10.26 0.79 -5.68
C TRP A 133 -11.42 0.32 -6.57
N GLU A 134 -11.22 0.25 -7.89
CA GLU A 134 -12.25 -0.20 -8.83
C GLU A 134 -12.86 -1.55 -8.41
N HIS A 135 -11.99 -2.52 -8.08
CA HIS A 135 -12.42 -3.84 -7.64
C HIS A 135 -13.10 -3.78 -6.27
N HIS A 136 -12.54 -3.03 -5.32
CA HIS A 136 -13.15 -2.82 -4.01
C HIS A 136 -14.58 -2.25 -4.16
N HIS A 137 -14.75 -1.20 -4.94
CA HIS A 137 -16.03 -0.55 -5.15
C HIS A 137 -17.06 -1.48 -5.80
N GLN A 138 -16.68 -2.20 -6.86
CA GLN A 138 -17.58 -3.12 -7.55
C GLN A 138 -18.03 -4.30 -6.67
N HIS A 139 -17.14 -4.83 -5.83
CA HIS A 139 -17.42 -6.01 -5.01
C HIS A 139 -18.08 -5.68 -3.67
N GLU A 140 -17.58 -4.69 -2.94
CA GLU A 140 -18.08 -4.32 -1.61
C GLU A 140 -19.29 -3.37 -1.69
N HIS A 141 -19.41 -2.63 -2.80
CA HIS A 141 -20.45 -1.62 -3.01
C HIS A 141 -21.14 -1.77 -4.38
N PRO A 142 -21.66 -2.96 -4.75
CA PRO A 142 -22.19 -3.23 -6.09
C PRO A 142 -23.40 -2.38 -6.50
N ASN A 143 -24.11 -1.80 -5.52
CA ASN A 143 -25.27 -0.95 -5.73
C ASN A 143 -24.94 0.55 -5.65
N ALA A 144 -23.68 0.91 -5.37
CA ALA A 144 -23.25 2.31 -5.37
C ALA A 144 -23.02 2.79 -6.81
N PRO A 145 -23.30 4.07 -7.10
CA PRO A 145 -23.03 4.65 -8.41
C PRO A 145 -21.54 4.60 -8.71
N VAL A 146 -21.19 4.36 -9.97
CA VAL A 146 -19.80 4.49 -10.43
C VAL A 146 -19.37 5.95 -10.28
N LEU A 147 -18.20 6.16 -9.68
CA LEU A 147 -17.63 7.49 -9.48
C LEU A 147 -17.23 8.12 -10.81
N ALA A 148 -17.31 9.46 -10.90
CA ALA A 148 -16.75 10.17 -12.03
C ALA A 148 -15.20 10.04 -12.02
N PRO A 149 -14.52 10.16 -13.17
CA PRO A 149 -13.06 9.99 -13.24
C PRO A 149 -12.26 10.91 -12.31
N ASP A 150 -12.77 12.12 -12.02
CA ASP A 150 -12.17 13.08 -11.10
C ASP A 150 -12.39 12.73 -9.61
N GLU A 151 -13.33 11.85 -9.32
CA GLU A 151 -13.64 11.34 -7.98
C GLU A 151 -13.09 9.93 -7.73
N ASP A 152 -12.78 9.18 -8.80
CA ASP A 152 -12.30 7.80 -8.74
C ASP A 152 -10.83 7.73 -8.28
N PRO A 153 -10.53 7.19 -7.08
CA PRO A 153 -9.16 7.02 -6.60
C PRO A 153 -8.31 6.10 -7.47
N SER A 154 -8.91 5.21 -8.27
CA SER A 154 -8.15 4.38 -9.21
C SER A 154 -7.70 5.13 -10.46
N HIS A 155 -8.15 6.38 -10.64
CA HIS A 155 -7.72 7.21 -11.75
C HIS A 155 -6.21 7.45 -11.69
N LEU A 156 -5.53 6.95 -12.70
CA LEU A 156 -4.09 7.04 -12.86
C LEU A 156 -3.77 8.03 -13.98
N GLU A 157 -3.14 9.14 -13.60
CA GLU A 157 -2.65 10.14 -14.54
C GLU A 157 -1.72 9.50 -15.59
N PRO A 158 -1.78 9.93 -16.86
CA PRO A 158 -0.94 9.36 -17.93
C PRO A 158 0.55 9.37 -17.59
N PHE A 159 1.00 10.44 -16.93
CA PHE A 159 2.36 10.61 -16.44
C PHE A 159 2.77 9.50 -15.45
N GLU A 160 1.94 9.27 -14.42
CA GLU A 160 2.18 8.27 -13.39
C GLU A 160 2.25 6.87 -14.01
N ARG A 161 1.29 6.57 -14.88
CA ARG A 161 1.24 5.30 -15.63
C ARG A 161 2.54 5.06 -16.40
N GLN A 162 3.01 6.06 -17.15
CA GLN A 162 4.23 5.95 -17.95
C GLN A 162 5.47 5.69 -17.09
N LYS A 163 5.64 6.44 -16.00
CA LYS A 163 6.79 6.30 -15.10
C LYS A 163 6.80 4.96 -14.37
N LEU A 164 5.66 4.51 -13.85
CA LEU A 164 5.56 3.18 -13.23
C LEU A 164 5.84 2.05 -14.22
N LYS A 165 5.46 2.23 -15.49
CA LYS A 165 5.80 1.26 -16.54
C LYS A 165 7.31 1.18 -16.77
N GLN A 166 8.01 2.32 -16.77
CA GLN A 166 9.47 2.36 -16.87
C GLN A 166 10.14 1.69 -15.67
N ILE A 167 9.63 1.93 -14.46
CA ILE A 167 10.10 1.25 -13.24
C ILE A 167 9.89 -0.26 -13.36
N TRP A 168 8.73 -0.71 -13.84
CA TRP A 168 8.46 -2.12 -14.09
C TRP A 168 9.43 -2.75 -15.09
N ASP A 169 9.71 -2.06 -16.19
CA ASP A 169 10.55 -2.57 -17.28
C ASP A 169 12.05 -2.62 -16.92
N SER A 170 12.46 -1.91 -15.87
CA SER A 170 13.86 -1.83 -15.41
C SER A 170 14.16 -2.64 -14.14
N ARG A 171 13.21 -3.48 -13.70
CA ARG A 171 13.31 -4.30 -12.48
C ARG A 171 14.27 -5.48 -12.57
#